data_AF-A0A7W0MR56-F1
#
_entry.id   AF-A0A7W0MR56-F1
#
_cell.length_a   1.000
_cell.length_b   1.000
_cell.length_c   1.000
_cell.angle_alpha   90.00
_cell.angle_beta   90.00
_cell.angle_gamma   90.00
#
_symmetry.space_group_name_H-M   'P 1'
#
loop_
_entity.id
_entity.type
_entity.pdbx_description
1 polymer ?
#
loop_
_entity_poly.entity_id
_entity_poly.type
_entity_poly.pdbx_seq_one_letter_code
_entity_poly.pdbx_strand_id
1 'polypeptide(L)' 'MEDALLGLGLVAVVEGLALALAPGRLEEMLDLARTLGPDRLRLAGLSAVALGVGLVWMARG' A
#
# COMPACT_ATOMS: atom_id res chain seq x y z
N MET A 1 15.85 5.53 13.25
CA MET A 1 15.31 6.75 12.62
C MET A 1 15.52 6.69 11.11
N GLU A 2 16.71 6.31 10.65
CA GLU A 2 17.03 6.14 9.22
C GLU A 2 16.09 5.17 8.50
N ASP A 3 15.82 3.98 9.05
CA ASP A 3 14.92 3.00 8.42
C ASP A 3 13.48 3.52 8.21
N ALA A 4 13.00 4.36 9.13
CA ALA A 4 11.66 4.95 9.03
C ALA A 4 11.61 6.01 7.91
N LEU A 5 12.65 6.84 7.80
CA LEU A 5 12.79 7.81 6.71
C LEU A 5 12.94 7.10 5.36
N LEU A 6 13.71 6.02 5.31
CA LEU A 6 13.85 5.18 4.12
C LEU A 6 12.53 4.55 3.72
N GLY A 7 11.79 3.96 4.67
CA GLY A 7 10.48 3.37 4.41
C GLY A 7 9.48 4.39 3.88
N LEU A 8 9.41 5.57 4.49
CA LEU A 8 8.56 6.67 4.01
C LEU A 8 8.97 7.16 2.62
N GLY A 9 10.28 7.28 2.36
CA GLY A 9 10.81 7.65 1.05
C GLY A 9 10.46 6.62 -0.03
N LEU A 10 10.59 5.33 0.27
CA LEU A 10 10.23 4.26 -0.66
C LEU A 10 8.73 4.25 -0.96
N VAL A 11 7.88 4.43 0.05
CA VAL A 11 6.42 4.56 -0.15
C VAL A 11 6.12 5.74 -1.07
N ALA A 12 6.70 6.92 -0.82
CA ALA A 12 6.48 8.10 -1.63
C ALA A 12 6.95 7.91 -3.09
N VAL A 13 8.08 7.24 -3.32
CA VAL A 13 8.58 6.91 -4.66
C VAL A 13 7.61 5.96 -5.37
N VAL A 14 7.20 4.88 -4.71
CA VAL A 14 6.32 3.86 -5.33
C VAL A 14 4.94 4.46 -5.63
N GLU A 15 4.33 5.19 -4.69
CA GLU A 15 3.04 5.84 -4.93
C GLU A 15 3.15 6.95 -5.98
N GLY A 16 4.22 7.74 -5.96
CA GLY A 16 4.48 8.77 -6.97
C GLY A 16 4.66 8.20 -8.37
N LEU A 17 5.34 7.06 -8.50
CA LEU A 17 5.46 6.34 -9.78
C LEU A 17 4.12 5.78 -10.25
N ALA A 18 3.30 5.24 -9.35
CA ALA A 18 1.94 4.79 -9.69
C ALA A 18 1.10 5.96 -10.24
N LEU A 19 1.14 7.11 -9.57
CA LEU A 19 0.50 8.36 -10.01
C LEU A 19 1.02 8.86 -11.36
N ALA A 20 2.34 8.87 -11.55
CA ALA A 20 2.98 9.44 -12.74
C ALA A 20 2.85 8.55 -13.98
N LEU A 21 2.96 7.24 -13.83
CA LEU A 21 2.99 6.28 -14.94
C LEU A 21 1.61 5.72 -15.28
N ALA A 22 0.70 5.65 -14.30
CA ALA A 22 -0.61 5.03 -14.49
C ALA A 22 -1.71 5.78 -13.71
N PRO A 23 -1.95 7.07 -14.01
CA PRO A 23 -2.90 7.91 -13.26
C PRO A 23 -4.32 7.33 -13.21
N GLY A 24 -4.79 6.64 -14.27
CA GLY A 24 -6.12 6.02 -14.31
C GLY A 24 -6.31 4.82 -13.35
N ARG A 25 -5.21 4.24 -12.84
CA ARG A 25 -5.31 3.11 -11.88
C ARG A 25 -5.90 3.53 -10.55
N LEU A 26 -5.72 4.79 -10.16
CA LEU A 26 -6.32 5.32 -8.93
C LEU A 26 -7.84 5.42 -9.04
N GLU A 27 -8.35 5.83 -10.19
CA GLU A 27 -9.80 5.85 -10.44
C GLU A 27 -10.39 4.45 -10.38
N GLU A 28 -9.74 3.46 -11.02
CA GLU A 28 -10.15 2.05 -10.92
C GLU A 28 -10.13 1.55 -9.46
N MET A 29 -9.10 1.87 -8.69
CA MET A 29 -8.99 1.49 -7.28
C MET A 29 -10.09 2.13 -6.42
N LEU A 30 -10.45 3.38 -6.69
CA LEU A 30 -11.53 4.08 -6.00
C LEU A 30 -12.90 3.45 -6.31
N ASP A 31 -13.15 3.07 -7.56
CA ASP A 31 -14.37 2.37 -7.93
C ASP A 31 -14.44 0.96 -7.32
N LEU A 32 -13.30 0.26 -7.28
CA LEU A 32 -13.20 -1.01 -6.59
C LEU A 32 -13.45 -0.85 -5.08
N ALA A 33 -12.93 0.21 -4.46
CA ALA A 33 -13.18 0.51 -3.06
C ALA A 33 -14.67 0.79 -2.79
N ARG A 34 -15.33 1.55 -3.66
CA ARG A 34 -16.77 1.81 -3.57
C ARG A 34 -17.62 0.54 -3.67
N THR A 35 -17.21 -0.42 -4.52
CA THR A 35 -17.96 -1.68 -4.70
C THR A 35 -17.72 -2.70 -3.58
N LEU A 36 -16.53 -2.72 -2.97
CA LEU A 36 -16.21 -3.67 -1.90
C LEU A 36 -16.89 -3.33 -0.56
N GLY A 37 -17.14 -2.05 -0.28
CA GLY A 37 -17.71 -1.59 0.98
C GLY A 37 -16.70 -1.57 2.14
N PRO A 38 -17.02 -0.89 3.25
CA PRO A 38 -16.06 -0.54 4.30
C PRO A 38 -15.48 -1.76 5.04
N ASP A 39 -16.27 -2.78 5.33
CA ASP A 39 -15.77 -3.95 6.08
C ASP A 39 -14.79 -4.80 5.28
N ARG A 40 -15.04 -4.99 3.98
CA ARG A 40 -14.12 -5.72 3.10
C ARG A 40 -12.83 -4.93 2.86
N LEU A 41 -12.93 -3.61 2.72
CA LEU A 41 -11.76 -2.74 2.67
C LEU A 41 -10.92 -2.81 3.93
N ARG A 42 -11.55 -2.83 5.12
CA ARG A 42 -10.83 -3.00 6.40
C ARG A 42 -10.11 -4.34 6.46
N LEU A 43 -10.75 -5.43 6.04
CA LEU A 43 -10.12 -6.75 5.99
C LEU A 43 -8.95 -6.80 4.99
N ALA A 44 -9.13 -6.22 3.81
CA ALA A 44 -8.07 -6.11 2.81
C ALA A 44 -6.87 -5.32 3.36
N GLY A 45 -7.12 -4.16 3.98
CA GLY A 45 -6.10 -3.36 4.63
C GLY A 45 -5.37 -4.12 5.74
N LEU A 46 -6.11 -4.83 6.60
CA LEU A 46 -5.51 -5.64 7.68
C LEU A 46 -4.60 -6.75 7.11
N SER A 47 -5.04 -7.41 6.04
CA SER A 47 -4.24 -8.45 5.38
C SER A 47 -2.97 -7.89 4.75
N ALA A 48 -3.04 -6.72 4.11
CA ALA A 48 -1.89 -6.04 3.53
C ALA A 48 -0.87 -5.66 4.61
N VAL A 49 -1.33 -5.14 5.75
CA VAL A 49 -0.47 -4.83 6.90
C VAL A 49 0.19 -6.10 7.45
N ALA A 50 -0.57 -7.17 7.65
CA ALA A 50 -0.04 -8.44 8.17
C ALA A 50 1.03 -9.03 7.25
N LEU A 51 0.79 -9.03 5.94
CA LEU A 51 1.76 -9.46 4.93
C LEU A 51 3.00 -8.56 4.92
N GLY A 52 2.82 -7.24 4.95
CA GLY A 52 3.92 -6.28 4.98
C GLY A 52 4.84 -6.47 6.19
N VAL A 53 4.25 -6.65 7.38
CA VAL A 53 5.01 -6.96 8.60
C VAL A 53 5.76 -8.28 8.47
N GLY A 54 5.12 -9.32 7.93
CA GLY A 54 5.76 -10.62 7.69
C GLY A 54 6.96 -10.52 6.74
N LEU A 55 6.82 -9.77 5.64
CA LEU A 55 7.91 -9.51 4.68
C LEU A 55 9.07 -8.75 5.31
N VAL A 56 8.78 -7.68 6.07
CA VAL A 56 9.82 -6.91 6.77
C VAL A 56 10.53 -7.78 7.80
N TRP A 57 9.80 -8.64 8.51
CA TRP A 57 10.40 -9.56 9.47
C TRP A 57 11.32 -10.57 8.78
N MET A 58 10.91 -11.17 7.66
CA MET A 58 11.76 -12.09 6.89
C MET A 58 12.99 -11.40 6.28
N ALA A 59 12.89 -10.13 5.89
CA ALA A 59 14.01 -9.38 5.33
C ALA A 59 15.04 -8.94 6.39
N ARG A 60 14.61 -8.82 7.65
CA ARG A 60 15.47 -8.39 8.78
C ARG A 60 15.90 -9.54 9.69
N GLY A 61 15.22 -10.68 9.61
CA GLY A 61 15.44 -11.89 10.42
C GLY A 61 16.54 -12.79 9.89
#